data_AF-A0A6G5QGY2-F1
#
_entry.id   AF-A0A6G5QGY2-F1
#
_cell.length_a   1.000
_cell.length_b   1.000
_cell.length_c   1.000
_cell.angle_alpha   90.00
_cell.angle_beta   90.00
_cell.angle_gamma   90.00
#
_symmetry.space_group_name_H-M   'P 1'
#
loop_
_entity.id
_entity.type
_entity.pdbx_description
1 polymer ?
#
loop_
_entity_poly.entity_id
_entity_poly.type
_entity_poly.pdbx_seq_one_letter_code
_entity_poly.pdbx_strand_id
1 'polypeptide(L)'
;MKNFLIIFILILSTQAKDLKMSEIYLAGGCFWGMQGYFKQLKGVIKTSVGYANGKTDSTSYHEIKATNHAETLHIVYDEKISLNELLAHFFRVIDPTSLNKQGNDIGTQYRSGIYYTNDADLSVIKEAIKAEQEFYSKPIVVEVSPLKNYILAEDYHQDYLDKNPNGYCHIDLEMAKKPLEKERFKKPSKDELKRTLSEISYKVTQENATERPFSSEYDKNFKKGIYVDIISKKPLFSSKDKFDAGCGWPSFAKPITKDALKYEQDYSHGMRRIEVRSSVADSHLGHVFDDGLAELGGLRYCINGASLLFIPLEKMDELGYSDFKKFVE
;
A
#
# COMPACT_ATOMS: atom_id res chain seq x y z
N MET A 1 -6.01 -50.18 58.10
CA MET A 1 -7.15 -49.97 57.19
C MET A 1 -6.83 -48.80 56.26
N LYS A 2 -6.67 -49.15 54.97
CA LYS A 2 -6.44 -48.38 53.73
C LYS A 2 -6.33 -46.83 53.79
N ASN A 3 -5.13 -46.35 53.47
CA ASN A 3 -4.88 -45.00 52.93
C ASN A 3 -5.55 -44.87 51.55
N PHE A 4 -6.42 -43.88 51.37
CA PHE A 4 -6.94 -43.49 50.06
C PHE A 4 -6.14 -42.28 49.56
N LEU A 5 -5.33 -42.51 48.53
CA LEU A 5 -4.63 -41.48 47.78
C LEU A 5 -5.64 -40.86 46.81
N ILE A 6 -6.11 -39.64 47.09
CA ILE A 6 -6.96 -38.87 46.17
C ILE A 6 -6.06 -38.23 45.14
N ILE A 7 -6.10 -38.76 43.91
CA ILE A 7 -5.44 -38.18 42.74
C ILE A 7 -6.31 -37.03 42.24
N PHE A 8 -5.84 -35.79 42.40
CA PHE A 8 -6.43 -34.61 41.76
C PHE A 8 -6.05 -34.63 40.27
N ILE A 9 -7.00 -34.97 39.41
CA ILE A 9 -6.88 -34.77 37.96
C ILE A 9 -7.13 -33.29 37.69
N LEU A 10 -6.06 -32.54 37.41
CA LEU A 10 -6.14 -31.18 36.88
C LEU A 10 -6.67 -31.25 35.44
N ILE A 11 -7.97 -31.02 35.28
CA ILE A 11 -8.56 -30.72 33.97
C ILE A 11 -8.16 -29.27 33.64
N LEU A 12 -7.12 -29.11 32.82
CA LEU A 12 -6.83 -27.84 32.16
C LEU A 12 -7.95 -27.56 31.16
N SER A 13 -8.97 -26.80 31.58
CA SER A 13 -9.93 -26.19 30.67
C SER A 13 -9.21 -25.13 29.83
N THR A 14 -8.90 -25.43 28.57
CA THR A 14 -8.48 -24.40 27.62
C THR A 14 -9.68 -23.49 27.35
N GLN A 15 -9.71 -22.34 28.02
CA GLN A 15 -10.63 -21.27 27.71
C GLN A 15 -10.34 -20.81 26.27
N ALA A 16 -11.26 -21.10 25.34
CA ALA A 16 -11.19 -20.51 24.02
C ALA A 16 -11.25 -18.98 24.18
N LYS A 17 -10.24 -18.26 23.70
CA LYS A 17 -10.32 -16.81 23.58
C LYS A 17 -11.45 -16.49 22.61
N ASP A 18 -12.48 -15.78 23.08
CA ASP A 18 -13.45 -15.15 22.18
C ASP A 18 -12.69 -14.14 21.30
N LEU A 19 -12.48 -14.52 20.04
CA LEU A 19 -11.87 -13.65 19.02
C LEU A 19 -12.85 -12.51 18.74
N LYS A 20 -12.36 -11.27 18.81
CA LYS A 20 -13.20 -10.10 18.53
C LYS A 20 -13.38 -9.98 17.01
N MET A 21 -14.57 -10.33 16.54
CA MET A 21 -14.91 -10.28 15.12
C MET A 21 -15.44 -8.90 14.73
N SER A 22 -15.05 -8.43 13.55
CA SER A 22 -15.56 -7.21 12.92
C SER A 22 -16.04 -7.52 11.50
N GLU A 23 -16.87 -6.65 10.92
CA GLU A 23 -17.42 -6.82 9.57
C GLU A 23 -17.31 -5.55 8.74
N ILE A 24 -17.16 -5.70 7.42
CA ILE A 24 -17.20 -4.59 6.46
C ILE A 24 -17.78 -5.08 5.12
N TYR A 25 -18.40 -4.17 4.36
CA TYR A 25 -19.04 -4.46 3.09
C TYR A 25 -18.40 -3.61 1.99
N LEU A 26 -17.80 -4.26 0.99
CA LEU A 26 -17.01 -3.61 -0.06
C LEU A 26 -17.60 -3.91 -1.44
N ALA A 27 -18.03 -2.88 -2.16
CA ALA A 27 -18.41 -2.95 -3.57
C ALA A 27 -17.24 -2.48 -4.44
N GLY A 28 -16.80 -3.31 -5.37
CA GLY A 28 -15.57 -3.09 -6.13
C GLY A 28 -15.62 -3.65 -7.56
N GLY A 29 -16.80 -3.68 -8.17
CA GLY A 29 -17.02 -4.34 -9.45
C GLY A 29 -17.57 -5.76 -9.28
N CYS A 30 -17.26 -6.64 -10.24
CA CYS A 30 -17.71 -8.04 -10.18
C CYS A 30 -17.24 -8.71 -8.86
N PHE A 31 -18.20 -9.15 -8.04
CA PHE A 31 -17.89 -9.67 -6.71
C PHE A 31 -17.15 -11.02 -6.68
N TRP A 32 -17.02 -11.71 -7.82
CA TRP A 32 -16.31 -12.99 -7.92
C TRP A 32 -14.82 -12.82 -7.66
N GLY A 33 -14.22 -11.84 -8.36
CA GLY A 33 -12.82 -11.49 -8.15
C GLY A 33 -12.57 -10.92 -6.76
N MET A 34 -13.49 -10.07 -6.28
CA MET A 34 -13.40 -9.50 -4.93
C MET A 34 -13.38 -10.61 -3.87
N GLN A 35 -14.34 -11.55 -3.92
CA GLN A 35 -14.38 -12.67 -2.99
C GLN A 35 -13.14 -13.56 -3.10
N GLY A 36 -12.75 -13.93 -4.32
CA GLY A 36 -11.56 -14.76 -4.56
C GLY A 36 -10.27 -14.11 -4.06
N TYR A 37 -10.17 -12.79 -4.11
CA TYR A 37 -9.02 -12.04 -3.60
C TYR A 37 -9.00 -12.00 -2.06
N PHE A 38 -10.06 -11.47 -1.44
CA PHE A 38 -10.08 -11.19 -0.01
C PHE A 38 -10.11 -12.44 0.86
N LYS A 39 -10.69 -13.54 0.36
CA LYS A 39 -10.70 -14.83 1.07
C LYS A 39 -9.28 -15.39 1.34
N GLN A 40 -8.28 -14.96 0.57
CA GLN A 40 -6.90 -15.39 0.74
C GLN A 40 -6.15 -14.66 1.87
N LEU A 41 -6.68 -13.54 2.36
CA LEU A 41 -6.00 -12.69 3.33
C LEU A 41 -6.03 -13.29 4.74
N LYS A 42 -4.88 -13.29 5.41
CA LYS A 42 -4.78 -13.78 6.80
C LYS A 42 -5.57 -12.85 7.71
N GLY A 43 -6.47 -13.41 8.52
CA GLY A 43 -7.36 -12.65 9.41
C GLY A 43 -8.77 -12.45 8.84
N VAL A 44 -8.98 -12.69 7.54
CA VAL A 44 -10.33 -12.84 6.98
C VAL A 44 -10.86 -14.22 7.38
N ILE A 45 -12.00 -14.25 8.06
CA ILE A 45 -12.59 -15.46 8.63
C ILE A 45 -13.74 -15.99 7.77
N LYS A 46 -14.57 -15.09 7.24
CA LYS A 46 -15.68 -15.45 6.38
C LYS A 46 -15.90 -14.38 5.31
N THR A 47 -16.27 -14.83 4.12
CA THR A 47 -16.75 -13.96 3.05
C THR A 47 -18.09 -14.44 2.54
N SER A 48 -18.93 -13.52 2.07
CA SER A 48 -20.07 -13.84 1.21
C SER A 48 -20.27 -12.72 0.20
N VAL A 49 -20.95 -13.02 -0.91
CA VAL A 49 -21.30 -12.02 -1.91
C VAL A 49 -22.79 -11.76 -1.94
N GLY A 50 -23.17 -10.53 -2.29
CA GLY A 50 -24.55 -10.09 -2.25
C GLY A 50 -24.76 -8.73 -2.90
N TYR A 51 -25.95 -8.18 -2.67
CA TYR A 51 -26.46 -6.99 -3.32
C TYR A 51 -26.81 -5.96 -2.24
N ALA A 52 -26.05 -4.86 -2.17
CA ALA A 52 -26.19 -3.86 -1.10
C ALA A 52 -26.74 -2.51 -1.57
N ASN A 53 -27.34 -1.79 -0.63
CA ASN A 53 -27.69 -0.37 -0.73
C ASN A 53 -28.52 0.01 -1.98
N GLY A 54 -29.43 -0.87 -2.38
CA GLY A 54 -30.42 -0.55 -3.41
C GLY A 54 -31.73 -0.02 -2.85
N LYS A 55 -32.75 0.04 -3.69
CA LYS A 55 -34.04 0.68 -3.41
C LYS A 55 -35.04 -0.24 -2.71
N THR A 56 -34.82 -1.54 -2.73
CA THR A 56 -35.75 -2.57 -2.26
C THR A 56 -35.07 -3.49 -1.25
N ASP A 57 -35.83 -4.15 -0.39
CA ASP A 57 -35.30 -5.10 0.59
C ASP A 57 -35.09 -6.51 0.02
N SER A 58 -35.42 -6.71 -1.25
CA SER A 58 -35.17 -7.92 -2.02
C SER A 58 -34.71 -7.59 -3.44
N THR A 59 -33.87 -8.47 -4.00
CA THR A 59 -33.39 -8.43 -5.38
C THR A 59 -32.81 -9.78 -5.75
N SER A 60 -32.61 -10.01 -7.04
CA SER A 60 -31.86 -11.14 -7.61
C SER A 60 -30.82 -10.63 -8.62
N TYR A 61 -29.97 -11.51 -9.13
CA TYR A 61 -29.04 -11.16 -10.21
C TYR A 61 -29.76 -10.57 -11.44
N HIS A 62 -30.97 -11.05 -11.73
CA HIS A 62 -31.76 -10.57 -12.86
C HIS A 62 -32.39 -9.18 -12.63
N GLU A 63 -32.65 -8.82 -11.38
CA GLU A 63 -33.36 -7.59 -11.01
C GLU A 63 -32.42 -6.48 -10.54
N ILE A 64 -31.15 -6.79 -10.25
CA ILE A 64 -30.15 -5.89 -9.65
C ILE A 64 -30.07 -4.52 -10.31
N LYS A 65 -30.19 -4.47 -11.65
CA LYS A 65 -30.15 -3.22 -12.42
C LYS A 65 -31.36 -2.32 -12.14
N ALA A 66 -32.54 -2.91 -11.96
CA ALA A 66 -33.77 -2.18 -11.68
C ALA A 66 -33.85 -1.74 -10.21
N THR A 67 -33.40 -2.60 -9.30
CA THR A 67 -33.39 -2.35 -7.85
C THR A 67 -32.21 -1.46 -7.42
N ASN A 68 -31.23 -1.25 -8.29
CA ASN A 68 -30.06 -0.38 -8.10
C ASN A 68 -29.16 -0.76 -6.91
N HIS A 69 -29.08 -2.06 -6.60
CA HIS A 69 -28.09 -2.55 -5.63
C HIS A 69 -26.69 -2.56 -6.26
N ALA A 70 -25.65 -2.52 -5.41
CA ALA A 70 -24.27 -2.81 -5.81
C ALA A 70 -23.93 -4.28 -5.55
N GLU A 71 -23.22 -4.92 -6.47
CA GLU A 71 -22.49 -6.15 -6.17
C GLU A 71 -21.46 -5.86 -5.06
N THR A 72 -21.60 -6.57 -3.95
CA THR A 72 -20.93 -6.25 -2.69
C THR A 72 -20.39 -7.51 -2.05
N LEU A 73 -19.13 -7.45 -1.62
CA LEU A 73 -18.48 -8.45 -0.79
C LEU A 73 -18.70 -8.11 0.69
N HIS A 74 -19.26 -9.04 1.44
CA HIS A 74 -19.26 -9.00 2.90
C HIS A 74 -18.03 -9.74 3.43
N ILE A 75 -17.27 -9.09 4.33
CA ILE A 75 -16.06 -9.63 4.95
C ILE A 75 -16.26 -9.63 6.47
N VAL A 76 -16.08 -10.79 7.09
CA VAL A 76 -15.92 -10.92 8.54
C VAL A 76 -14.46 -11.24 8.85
N TYR A 77 -13.84 -10.49 9.75
CA TYR A 77 -12.41 -10.59 10.05
C TYR A 77 -12.09 -10.49 11.55
N ASP A 78 -10.95 -11.06 11.95
CA ASP A 78 -10.41 -11.04 13.32
C ASP A 78 -9.29 -10.00 13.49
N GLU A 79 -8.69 -9.92 14.67
CA GLU A 79 -7.65 -8.94 14.99
C GLU A 79 -6.33 -9.10 14.22
N LYS A 80 -6.17 -10.16 13.42
CA LYS A 80 -4.95 -10.37 12.61
C LYS A 80 -4.91 -9.48 11.38
N ILE A 81 -6.03 -8.88 10.99
CA ILE A 81 -6.10 -7.91 9.89
C ILE A 81 -6.88 -6.68 10.33
N SER A 82 -6.32 -5.50 10.07
CA SER A 82 -6.98 -4.24 10.44
C SER A 82 -7.92 -3.75 9.33
N LEU A 83 -8.89 -2.91 9.67
CA LEU A 83 -9.73 -2.23 8.67
C LEU A 83 -8.87 -1.42 7.68
N ASN A 84 -7.83 -0.74 8.16
CA ASN A 84 -6.89 0.00 7.30
C ASN A 84 -6.20 -0.90 6.27
N GLU A 85 -5.84 -2.11 6.67
CA GLU A 85 -5.19 -3.09 5.79
C GLU A 85 -6.18 -3.64 4.75
N LEU A 86 -7.42 -3.97 5.16
CA LEU A 86 -8.49 -4.34 4.23
C LEU A 86 -8.78 -3.24 3.20
N LEU A 87 -8.81 -1.98 3.63
CA LEU A 87 -9.00 -0.84 2.73
C LEU A 87 -7.81 -0.63 1.79
N ALA A 88 -6.58 -0.85 2.26
CA ALA A 88 -5.40 -0.81 1.38
C ALA A 88 -5.43 -1.92 0.32
N HIS A 89 -5.88 -3.13 0.69
CA HIS A 89 -6.14 -4.21 -0.25
C HIS A 89 -7.27 -3.87 -1.22
N PHE A 90 -8.32 -3.21 -0.76
CA PHE A 90 -9.45 -2.76 -1.59
C PHE A 90 -8.98 -1.79 -2.67
N PHE A 91 -8.30 -0.71 -2.30
CA PHE A 91 -7.79 0.28 -3.27
C PHE A 91 -6.74 -0.29 -4.23
N ARG A 92 -6.02 -1.33 -3.81
CA ARG A 92 -5.05 -2.03 -4.66
C ARG A 92 -5.69 -2.77 -5.83
N VAL A 93 -6.95 -3.24 -5.71
CA VAL A 93 -7.60 -4.11 -6.70
C VAL A 93 -8.73 -3.45 -7.48
N ILE A 94 -9.07 -2.19 -7.18
CA ILE A 94 -10.07 -1.40 -7.91
C ILE A 94 -9.44 -0.20 -8.62
N ASP A 95 -10.14 0.37 -9.59
CA ASP A 95 -9.93 1.76 -10.02
C ASP A 95 -10.83 2.69 -9.18
N PRO A 96 -10.29 3.42 -8.20
CA PRO A 96 -11.11 4.26 -7.31
C PRO A 96 -11.63 5.53 -8.00
N THR A 97 -11.20 5.84 -9.22
CA THR A 97 -11.60 7.02 -9.99
C THR A 97 -12.65 6.71 -11.06
N SER A 98 -12.96 5.43 -11.27
CA SER A 98 -13.90 4.95 -12.28
C SER A 98 -15.34 4.92 -11.74
N LEU A 99 -16.20 5.75 -12.33
CA LEU A 99 -17.61 5.83 -11.95
C LEU A 99 -18.42 4.71 -12.64
N ASN A 100 -19.11 3.89 -11.84
CA ASN A 100 -20.02 2.82 -12.32
C ASN A 100 -19.37 1.82 -13.30
N LYS A 101 -18.07 1.55 -13.14
CA LYS A 101 -17.32 0.63 -13.98
C LYS A 101 -16.09 0.10 -13.26
N GLN A 102 -15.81 -1.21 -13.39
CA GLN A 102 -14.55 -1.84 -13.00
C GLN A 102 -14.14 -2.86 -14.06
N GLY A 103 -12.91 -2.80 -14.55
CA GLY A 103 -12.49 -3.62 -15.69
C GLY A 103 -13.40 -3.43 -16.91
N ASN A 104 -13.97 -4.54 -17.40
CA ASN A 104 -14.93 -4.53 -18.52
C ASN A 104 -16.40 -4.42 -18.07
N ASP A 105 -16.66 -4.49 -16.76
CA ASP A 105 -18.00 -4.52 -16.20
C ASP A 105 -18.52 -3.10 -16.00
N ILE A 106 -19.63 -2.75 -16.68
CA ILE A 106 -20.21 -1.41 -16.71
C ILE A 106 -21.64 -1.43 -16.19
N GLY A 107 -21.95 -0.53 -15.26
CA GLY A 107 -23.28 -0.37 -14.67
C GLY A 107 -23.22 0.08 -13.22
N THR A 108 -24.33 0.61 -12.70
CA THR A 108 -24.41 1.07 -11.30
C THR A 108 -24.24 -0.06 -10.30
N GLN A 109 -24.50 -1.31 -10.70
CA GLN A 109 -24.23 -2.47 -9.88
C GLN A 109 -22.73 -2.75 -9.69
N TYR A 110 -21.87 -2.19 -10.54
CA TYR A 110 -20.41 -2.29 -10.46
C TYR A 110 -19.75 -1.00 -9.90
N ARG A 111 -20.54 -0.11 -9.29
CA ARG A 111 -20.00 1.07 -8.62
C ARG A 111 -19.10 0.65 -7.45
N SER A 112 -18.08 1.46 -7.18
CA SER A 112 -17.22 1.27 -6.02
C SER A 112 -17.84 1.92 -4.77
N GLY A 113 -17.84 1.20 -3.66
CA GLY A 113 -18.45 1.67 -2.41
C GLY A 113 -17.95 0.93 -1.18
N ILE A 114 -17.92 1.64 -0.05
CA ILE A 114 -17.57 1.10 1.27
C ILE A 114 -18.77 1.32 2.18
N TYR A 115 -19.38 0.22 2.62
CA TYR A 115 -20.56 0.24 3.48
C TYR A 115 -20.23 -0.33 4.86
N TYR A 116 -20.53 0.45 5.91
CA TYR A 116 -20.19 0.13 7.28
C TYR A 116 -21.44 -0.07 8.13
N THR A 117 -21.37 -0.97 9.12
CA THR A 117 -22.43 -1.18 10.13
C THR A 117 -22.10 -0.51 11.46
N ASN A 118 -20.83 -0.20 11.71
CA ASN A 118 -20.34 0.46 12.92
C ASN A 118 -19.88 1.89 12.61
N ASP A 119 -20.53 2.89 13.22
CA ASP A 119 -20.20 4.31 13.00
C ASP A 119 -18.75 4.67 13.38
N ALA A 120 -18.11 3.91 14.27
CA ALA A 120 -16.71 4.14 14.65
C ALA A 120 -15.73 3.89 13.48
N ASP A 121 -16.12 3.12 12.48
CA ASP A 121 -15.27 2.82 11.32
C ASP A 121 -15.22 3.99 10.31
N LEU A 122 -16.18 4.91 10.39
CA LEU A 122 -16.29 6.03 9.45
C LEU A 122 -15.05 6.93 9.43
N SER A 123 -14.42 7.17 10.58
CA SER A 123 -13.19 7.99 10.63
C SER A 123 -12.04 7.29 9.90
N VAL A 124 -11.87 5.99 10.13
CA VAL A 124 -10.84 5.17 9.50
C VAL A 124 -11.03 5.13 7.99
N ILE A 125 -12.27 4.93 7.53
CA ILE A 125 -12.61 4.91 6.09
C ILE A 125 -12.32 6.26 5.43
N LYS A 126 -12.72 7.37 6.06
CA LYS A 126 -12.46 8.72 5.53
C LYS A 126 -10.97 9.05 5.46
N GLU A 127 -10.20 8.66 6.47
CA GLU A 127 -8.74 8.83 6.48
C GLU A 127 -8.07 7.99 5.40
N ALA A 128 -8.50 6.75 5.19
CA ALA A 128 -8.00 5.88 4.13
C ALA A 128 -8.25 6.47 2.73
N ILE A 129 -9.47 6.97 2.46
CA ILE A 129 -9.78 7.64 1.17
C ILE A 129 -8.96 8.90 1.00
N LYS A 130 -8.82 9.72 2.04
CA LYS A 130 -8.01 10.94 1.98
C LYS A 130 -6.55 10.62 1.63
N ALA A 131 -5.99 9.60 2.28
CA ALA A 131 -4.63 9.15 2.00
C ALA A 131 -4.50 8.55 0.60
N GLU A 132 -5.51 7.81 0.13
CA GLU A 132 -5.51 7.23 -1.21
C GLU A 132 -5.61 8.30 -2.31
N GLN A 133 -6.39 9.36 -2.07
CA GLN A 133 -6.56 10.47 -3.01
C GLN A 133 -5.23 11.15 -3.38
N GLU A 134 -4.21 11.10 -2.52
CA GLU A 134 -2.88 11.66 -2.79
C GLU A 134 -2.18 10.97 -3.99
N PHE A 135 -2.57 9.74 -4.33
CA PHE A 135 -2.02 8.99 -5.46
C PHE A 135 -2.75 9.26 -6.79
N TYR A 136 -3.89 9.96 -6.76
CA TYR A 136 -4.73 10.19 -7.95
C TYR A 136 -4.96 11.69 -8.18
N SER A 137 -4.77 12.14 -9.43
CA SER A 137 -5.15 13.49 -9.84
C SER A 137 -6.66 13.63 -10.07
N LYS A 138 -7.32 12.54 -10.47
CA LYS A 138 -8.78 12.48 -10.58
C LYS A 138 -9.40 12.26 -9.19
N PRO A 139 -10.57 12.85 -8.91
CA PRO A 139 -11.26 12.61 -7.67
C PRO A 139 -11.64 11.13 -7.55
N ILE A 140 -11.41 10.55 -6.38
CA ILE A 140 -11.92 9.24 -6.01
C ILE A 140 -13.45 9.33 -5.93
N VAL A 141 -14.12 8.40 -6.59
CA VAL A 141 -15.59 8.34 -6.69
C VAL A 141 -16.21 7.21 -5.88
N VAL A 142 -15.39 6.53 -5.05
CA VAL A 142 -15.84 5.49 -4.12
C VAL A 142 -16.82 6.09 -3.12
N GLU A 143 -18.05 5.59 -3.10
CA GLU A 143 -19.06 6.08 -2.16
C GLU A 143 -18.85 5.51 -0.75
N VAL A 144 -19.17 6.30 0.27
CA VAL A 144 -19.12 5.85 1.68
C VAL A 144 -20.46 6.14 2.32
N SER A 145 -21.10 5.11 2.85
CA SER A 145 -22.41 5.25 3.50
C SER A 145 -22.65 4.12 4.50
N PRO A 146 -23.54 4.31 5.50
CA PRO A 146 -24.03 3.19 6.30
C PRO A 146 -24.61 2.09 5.40
N LEU A 147 -24.44 0.83 5.81
CA LEU A 147 -25.13 -0.28 5.16
C LEU A 147 -26.65 -0.15 5.44
N LYS A 148 -27.45 -0.13 4.37
CA LYS A 148 -28.92 -0.04 4.46
C LYS A 148 -29.56 -1.42 4.41
N ASN A 149 -29.16 -2.21 3.43
CA ASN A 149 -29.60 -3.58 3.23
C ASN A 149 -28.49 -4.37 2.51
N TYR A 150 -28.47 -5.68 2.77
CA TYR A 150 -27.57 -6.62 2.11
C TYR A 150 -28.34 -7.91 1.83
N ILE A 151 -28.58 -8.19 0.56
CA ILE A 151 -29.30 -9.38 0.11
C ILE A 151 -28.26 -10.37 -0.36
N LEU A 152 -28.23 -11.55 0.27
CA LEU A 152 -27.29 -12.61 -0.09
C LEU A 152 -27.53 -13.04 -1.54
N ALA A 153 -26.47 -13.09 -2.34
CA ALA A 153 -26.55 -13.58 -3.70
C ALA A 153 -26.77 -15.10 -3.72
N GLU A 154 -27.29 -15.59 -4.84
CA GLU A 154 -27.58 -16.98 -5.10
C GLU A 154 -26.34 -17.88 -4.92
N ASP A 155 -26.55 -19.14 -4.53
CA ASP A 155 -25.46 -20.07 -4.17
C ASP A 155 -24.42 -20.28 -5.29
N TYR A 156 -24.81 -20.12 -6.55
CA TYR A 156 -23.89 -20.24 -7.67
C TYR A 156 -22.88 -19.09 -7.75
N HIS A 157 -23.16 -17.93 -7.14
CA HIS A 157 -22.23 -16.81 -7.04
C HIS A 157 -21.28 -16.92 -5.84
N GLN A 158 -21.69 -17.58 -4.76
CA GLN A 158 -20.85 -17.78 -3.58
C GLN A 158 -19.63 -18.64 -3.94
N ASP A 159 -18.43 -18.18 -3.63
CA ASP A 159 -17.17 -18.88 -3.90
C ASP A 159 -17.05 -19.29 -5.38
N TYR A 160 -17.51 -18.43 -6.30
CA TYR A 160 -17.59 -18.75 -7.72
C TYR A 160 -16.27 -19.21 -8.32
N LEU A 161 -15.15 -18.55 -7.98
CA LEU A 161 -13.81 -18.90 -8.50
C LEU A 161 -13.21 -20.15 -7.85
N ASP A 162 -13.67 -20.56 -6.67
CA ASP A 162 -13.30 -21.86 -6.10
C ASP A 162 -13.99 -22.99 -6.89
N LYS A 163 -15.25 -22.76 -7.29
CA LYS A 163 -16.06 -23.69 -8.09
C LYS A 163 -15.63 -23.69 -9.57
N ASN A 164 -15.17 -22.56 -10.07
CA ASN A 164 -14.80 -22.31 -11.46
C ASN A 164 -13.42 -21.64 -11.53
N PRO A 165 -12.31 -22.39 -11.40
CA PRO A 165 -10.96 -21.81 -11.32
C PRO A 165 -10.55 -20.98 -12.55
N ASN A 166 -11.12 -21.29 -13.72
CA ASN A 166 -10.92 -20.54 -14.96
C ASN A 166 -12.08 -19.57 -15.27
N GLY A 167 -12.89 -19.26 -14.25
CA GLY A 167 -13.99 -18.31 -14.35
C GLY A 167 -13.49 -16.89 -14.62
N TYR A 168 -14.40 -16.03 -15.06
CA TYR A 168 -14.09 -14.62 -15.31
C TYR A 168 -13.61 -13.92 -14.03
N CYS A 169 -12.44 -13.26 -14.11
CA CYS A 169 -11.91 -12.43 -13.06
C CYS A 169 -11.07 -11.30 -13.68
N HIS A 170 -11.42 -10.05 -13.42
CA HIS A 170 -10.64 -8.89 -13.86
C HIS A 170 -9.52 -8.51 -12.86
N ILE A 171 -9.50 -9.14 -11.68
CA ILE A 171 -8.52 -8.91 -10.62
C ILE A 171 -7.42 -9.98 -10.70
N ASP A 172 -6.15 -9.57 -10.60
CA ASP A 172 -5.04 -10.50 -10.42
C ASP A 172 -5.04 -11.04 -8.98
N LEU A 173 -5.54 -12.27 -8.79
CA LEU A 173 -5.66 -12.91 -7.48
C LEU A 173 -4.30 -13.15 -6.80
N GLU A 174 -3.20 -13.24 -7.55
CA GLU A 174 -1.87 -13.42 -6.96
C GLU A 174 -1.41 -12.17 -6.18
N MET A 175 -2.03 -11.01 -6.43
CA MET A 175 -1.77 -9.80 -5.66
C MET A 175 -2.16 -9.95 -4.18
N ALA A 176 -3.03 -10.90 -3.79
CA ALA A 176 -3.37 -11.14 -2.39
C ALA A 176 -2.19 -11.75 -1.61
N LYS A 177 -1.29 -12.47 -2.29
CA LYS A 177 -0.11 -13.11 -1.69
C LYS A 177 1.11 -12.18 -1.65
N LYS A 178 1.07 -11.07 -2.40
CA LYS A 178 2.13 -10.06 -2.45
C LYS A 178 1.93 -9.06 -1.32
N PRO A 179 2.99 -8.64 -0.59
CA PRO A 179 2.89 -7.60 0.43
C PRO A 179 2.26 -6.32 -0.11
N LEU A 180 1.50 -5.60 0.71
CA LEU A 180 1.07 -4.23 0.41
C LEU A 180 2.31 -3.31 0.36
N GLU A 181 2.32 -2.31 -0.53
CA GLU A 181 3.47 -1.40 -0.65
C GLU A 181 3.80 -0.66 0.67
N LYS A 182 2.77 -0.29 1.44
CA LYS A 182 2.91 0.33 2.77
C LYS A 182 3.57 -0.60 3.81
N GLU A 183 3.46 -1.91 3.64
CA GLU A 183 4.15 -2.89 4.48
C GLU A 183 5.54 -3.25 3.98
N ARG A 184 5.75 -3.13 2.66
CA ARG A 184 7.03 -3.39 2.02
C ARG A 184 8.10 -2.39 2.43
N PHE A 185 7.71 -1.13 2.63
CA PHE A 185 8.62 -0.05 2.98
C PHE A 185 8.22 0.58 4.31
N LYS A 186 9.04 0.38 5.35
CA LYS A 186 8.78 0.90 6.68
C LYS A 186 10.04 1.47 7.32
N LYS A 187 9.87 2.45 8.20
CA LYS A 187 10.97 2.95 9.04
C LYS A 187 11.20 1.97 10.20
N PRO A 188 12.39 1.36 10.32
CA PRO A 188 12.78 0.59 11.49
C PRO A 188 12.82 1.44 12.76
N SER A 189 12.89 0.79 13.92
CA SER A 189 13.03 1.50 15.20
C SER A 189 14.38 2.22 15.31
N LYS A 190 14.45 3.27 16.13
CA LYS A 190 15.69 4.04 16.35
C LYS A 190 16.86 3.16 16.79
N ASP A 191 16.61 2.17 17.63
CA ASP A 191 17.64 1.24 18.13
C ASP A 191 18.14 0.31 17.03
N GLU A 192 17.24 -0.14 16.14
CA GLU A 192 17.62 -0.93 14.97
C GLU A 192 18.47 -0.10 13.99
N LEU A 193 18.09 1.17 13.74
CA LEU A 193 18.88 2.07 12.89
C LEU A 193 20.31 2.27 13.41
N LYS A 194 20.47 2.46 14.72
CA LYS A 194 21.80 2.59 15.35
C LYS A 194 22.67 1.35 15.23
N ARG A 195 22.05 0.16 15.13
CA ARG A 195 22.77 -1.13 15.03
C ARG A 195 23.11 -1.51 13.59
N THR A 196 22.31 -1.06 12.62
CA THR A 196 22.37 -1.52 11.23
C THR A 196 23.03 -0.53 10.29
N LEU A 197 22.94 0.77 10.56
CA LEU A 197 23.53 1.81 9.72
C LEU A 197 25.00 2.04 10.07
N SER A 198 25.77 2.40 9.04
CA SER A 198 27.08 3.01 9.25
C SER A 198 26.93 4.34 10.00
N GLU A 199 27.99 4.79 10.67
CA GLU A 199 27.98 6.08 11.39
C GLU A 199 27.60 7.24 10.46
N ILE A 200 28.16 7.28 9.25
CA ILE A 200 27.85 8.35 8.29
C ILE A 200 26.41 8.26 7.78
N SER A 201 25.91 7.06 7.48
CA SER A 201 24.51 6.87 7.06
C SER A 201 23.53 7.28 8.15
N TYR A 202 23.82 6.96 9.41
CA TYR A 202 22.98 7.39 10.54
C TYR A 202 22.99 8.92 10.69
N LYS A 203 24.18 9.54 10.70
CA LYS A 203 24.33 11.00 10.81
C LYS A 203 23.63 11.74 9.67
N VAL A 204 23.81 11.28 8.43
CA VAL A 204 23.17 11.88 7.26
C VAL A 204 21.65 11.75 7.39
N THR A 205 21.13 10.53 7.55
CA THR A 205 19.69 10.29 7.46
C THR A 205 18.89 10.77 8.67
N GLN A 206 19.46 10.71 9.88
CA GLN A 206 18.75 10.99 11.14
C GLN A 206 19.15 12.32 11.79
N GLU A 207 20.31 12.88 11.46
CA GLU A 207 20.86 14.09 12.08
C GLU A 207 21.14 15.20 11.07
N ASN A 208 20.63 15.04 9.84
CA ASN A 208 20.74 16.01 8.73
C ASN A 208 22.20 16.38 8.40
N ALA A 209 23.14 15.47 8.64
CA ALA A 209 24.53 15.67 8.24
C ALA A 209 24.69 15.58 6.72
N THR A 210 25.83 16.04 6.21
CA THR A 210 26.19 15.91 4.79
C THR A 210 27.53 15.17 4.69
N GLU A 211 27.59 14.13 3.87
CA GLU A 211 28.84 13.42 3.59
C GLU A 211 29.82 14.31 2.82
N ARG A 212 31.11 13.98 2.86
CA ARG A 212 32.12 14.78 2.15
C ARG A 212 31.93 14.66 0.63
N PRO A 213 32.17 15.74 -0.15
CA PRO A 213 32.18 15.65 -1.61
C PRO A 213 33.14 14.54 -2.09
N PHE A 214 32.76 13.87 -3.17
CA PHE A 214 33.50 12.79 -3.85
C PHE A 214 33.79 11.56 -2.98
N SER A 215 33.16 11.44 -1.80
CA SER A 215 33.43 10.32 -0.89
C SER A 215 32.53 9.10 -1.11
N SER A 216 31.33 9.29 -1.67
CA SER A 216 30.43 8.18 -1.97
C SER A 216 30.80 7.49 -3.28
N GLU A 217 30.79 6.16 -3.27
CA GLU A 217 30.86 5.34 -4.49
C GLU A 217 29.75 5.66 -5.51
N TYR A 218 28.63 6.23 -5.05
CA TYR A 218 27.50 6.56 -5.91
C TYR A 218 27.68 7.87 -6.68
N ASP A 219 28.66 8.71 -6.33
CA ASP A 219 29.01 9.89 -7.13
C ASP A 219 29.31 9.47 -8.59
N LYS A 220 30.19 8.48 -8.75
CA LYS A 220 30.63 7.95 -10.06
C LYS A 220 29.94 6.66 -10.50
N ASN A 221 28.86 6.24 -9.83
CA ASN A 221 28.05 5.11 -10.27
C ASN A 221 27.03 5.54 -11.35
N PHE A 222 27.09 4.93 -12.52
CA PHE A 222 26.13 5.13 -13.63
C PHE A 222 25.57 3.81 -14.18
N LYS A 223 25.67 2.73 -13.40
CA LYS A 223 25.10 1.43 -13.78
C LYS A 223 23.57 1.52 -13.84
N LYS A 224 22.94 0.69 -14.67
CA LYS A 224 21.48 0.59 -14.76
C LYS A 224 20.92 0.01 -13.47
N GLY A 225 19.95 0.68 -12.87
CA GLY A 225 19.28 0.24 -11.64
C GLY A 225 18.48 1.36 -10.98
N ILE A 226 18.09 1.13 -9.73
CA ILE A 226 17.40 2.12 -8.90
C ILE A 226 18.21 2.43 -7.65
N TYR A 227 18.01 3.63 -7.11
CA TYR A 227 18.51 4.05 -5.81
C TYR A 227 17.33 4.06 -4.84
N VAL A 228 17.42 3.25 -3.79
CA VAL A 228 16.41 3.16 -2.74
C VAL A 228 16.89 3.87 -1.48
N ASP A 229 15.96 4.28 -0.63
CA ASP A 229 16.25 4.77 0.72
C ASP A 229 16.99 3.68 1.51
N ILE A 230 18.15 3.99 2.08
CA ILE A 230 18.92 3.01 2.85
C ILE A 230 18.14 2.50 4.08
N ILE A 231 17.13 3.24 4.55
CA ILE A 231 16.30 2.89 5.70
C ILE A 231 15.04 2.14 5.27
N SER A 232 14.11 2.81 4.60
CA SER A 232 12.81 2.21 4.28
C SER A 232 12.88 1.22 3.12
N LYS A 233 13.97 1.25 2.35
CA LYS A 233 14.13 0.54 1.08
C LYS A 233 13.14 0.97 -0.01
N LYS A 234 12.37 2.05 0.20
CA LYS A 234 11.50 2.62 -0.83
C LYS A 234 12.36 3.16 -1.99
N PRO A 235 12.04 2.86 -3.25
CA PRO A 235 12.70 3.49 -4.40
C PRO A 235 12.56 5.00 -4.38
N LEU A 236 13.68 5.70 -4.61
CA LEU A 236 13.76 7.16 -4.60
C LEU A 236 14.12 7.72 -5.97
N PHE A 237 15.10 7.12 -6.65
CA PHE A 237 15.60 7.62 -7.93
C PHE A 237 15.89 6.47 -8.91
N SER A 238 15.76 6.76 -10.20
CA SER A 238 16.20 5.87 -11.28
C SER A 238 17.59 6.27 -11.76
N SER A 239 18.40 5.29 -12.18
CA SER A 239 19.68 5.55 -12.85
C SER A 239 19.50 6.33 -14.17
N LYS A 240 18.34 6.25 -14.82
CA LYS A 240 18.04 7.01 -16.05
C LYS A 240 18.04 8.52 -15.84
N ASP A 241 17.71 8.95 -14.63
CA ASP A 241 17.61 10.36 -14.27
C ASP A 241 18.87 10.85 -13.57
N LYS A 242 19.89 10.00 -13.38
CA LYS A 242 21.17 10.36 -12.78
C LYS A 242 22.08 11.01 -13.82
N PHE A 243 22.78 12.08 -13.44
CA PHE A 243 23.79 12.74 -14.26
C PHE A 243 25.02 13.16 -13.43
N ASP A 244 26.15 13.43 -14.10
CA ASP A 244 27.35 13.97 -13.42
C ASP A 244 27.23 15.50 -13.35
N ALA A 245 27.00 16.03 -12.14
CA ALA A 245 26.97 17.46 -11.90
C ALA A 245 28.34 18.05 -11.53
N GLY A 246 29.37 17.22 -11.34
CA GLY A 246 30.69 17.65 -10.87
C GLY A 246 30.73 18.18 -9.42
N CYS A 247 29.62 18.13 -8.68
CA CYS A 247 29.55 18.64 -7.31
C CYS A 247 30.07 17.67 -6.25
N GLY A 248 30.34 16.41 -6.60
CA GLY A 248 30.86 15.38 -5.72
C GLY A 248 29.80 14.61 -4.92
N TRP A 249 28.52 14.78 -5.25
CA TRP A 249 27.43 13.97 -4.73
C TRP A 249 26.58 13.42 -5.88
N PRO A 250 26.00 12.21 -5.73
CA PRO A 250 24.98 11.69 -6.63
C PRO A 250 23.92 12.76 -6.97
N SER A 251 23.79 13.04 -8.27
CA SER A 251 22.88 14.08 -8.76
C SER A 251 21.83 13.48 -9.70
N PHE A 252 20.57 13.81 -9.46
CA PHE A 252 19.43 13.33 -10.25
C PHE A 252 18.59 14.50 -10.76
N ALA A 253 17.92 14.33 -11.90
CA ALA A 253 17.05 15.35 -12.48
C ALA A 253 15.64 15.34 -11.86
N LYS A 254 15.16 14.17 -11.42
CA LYS A 254 13.84 13.97 -10.82
C LYS A 254 13.76 12.71 -9.97
N PRO A 255 12.80 12.60 -9.03
CA PRO A 255 12.52 11.35 -8.34
C PRO A 255 11.90 10.29 -9.26
N ILE A 256 11.96 9.03 -8.82
CA ILE A 256 11.39 7.89 -9.53
C ILE A 256 9.85 7.95 -9.59
N THR A 257 9.21 8.45 -8.53
CA THR A 257 7.77 8.71 -8.46
C THR A 257 7.51 10.03 -7.72
N LYS A 258 6.34 10.64 -7.94
CA LYS A 258 5.99 11.94 -7.33
C LYS A 258 5.89 11.89 -5.81
N ASP A 259 5.52 10.75 -5.26
CA ASP A 259 5.32 10.50 -3.83
C ASP A 259 6.60 9.96 -3.14
N ALA A 260 7.72 9.84 -3.85
CA ALA A 260 8.96 9.30 -3.28
C ALA A 260 9.57 10.24 -2.22
N LEU A 261 9.42 11.56 -2.40
CA LEU A 261 10.14 12.59 -1.66
C LEU A 261 9.21 13.58 -0.95
N LYS A 262 9.71 14.18 0.12
CA LYS A 262 9.17 15.36 0.82
C LYS A 262 10.15 16.52 0.70
N TYR A 263 9.62 17.74 0.76
CA TYR A 263 10.40 18.96 0.58
C TYR A 263 10.19 19.90 1.76
N GLU A 264 11.28 20.44 2.31
CA GLU A 264 11.25 21.36 3.45
C GLU A 264 12.13 22.58 3.19
N GLN A 265 11.74 23.74 3.74
CA GLN A 265 12.54 24.94 3.64
C GLN A 265 13.72 24.86 4.62
N ASP A 266 14.94 24.99 4.12
CA ASP A 266 16.17 24.92 4.92
C ASP A 266 16.89 26.28 4.91
N TYR A 267 16.99 26.88 6.10
CA TYR A 267 17.67 28.16 6.37
C TYR A 267 19.03 28.00 7.07
N SER A 268 19.51 26.75 7.23
CA SER A 268 20.78 26.47 7.87
C SER A 268 21.96 27.09 7.11
N HIS A 269 23.07 27.31 7.81
CA HIS A 269 24.31 27.83 7.24
C HIS A 269 24.17 29.20 6.54
N GLY A 270 23.13 29.97 6.86
CA GLY A 270 22.87 31.30 6.28
C GLY A 270 22.41 31.27 4.82
N MET A 271 22.00 30.12 4.30
CA MET A 271 21.52 29.94 2.92
C MET A 271 20.01 29.70 2.91
N ARG A 272 19.34 29.91 1.76
CA ARG A 272 17.96 29.47 1.53
C ARG A 272 17.97 28.33 0.53
N ARG A 273 17.69 27.11 1.00
CA ARG A 273 17.70 25.89 0.19
C ARG A 273 16.40 25.12 0.40
N ILE A 274 16.15 24.14 -0.46
CA ILE A 274 15.05 23.19 -0.30
C ILE A 274 15.66 21.84 0.08
N GLU A 275 15.44 21.42 1.33
CA GLU A 275 15.80 20.09 1.81
C GLU A 275 14.91 19.05 1.14
N VAL A 276 15.51 17.90 0.82
CA VAL A 276 14.83 16.73 0.27
C VAL A 276 14.91 15.59 1.29
N ARG A 277 13.75 15.04 1.65
CA ARG A 277 13.61 13.92 2.60
C ARG A 277 12.87 12.75 1.97
N SER A 278 13.08 11.52 2.46
CA SER A 278 12.30 10.37 1.98
C SER A 278 10.88 10.40 2.54
N SER A 279 9.88 10.09 1.71
CA SER A 279 8.46 10.15 2.09
C SER A 279 8.10 9.21 3.25
N VAL A 280 8.70 8.00 3.29
CA VAL A 280 8.35 6.93 4.23
C VAL A 280 9.17 6.98 5.51
N ALA A 281 10.50 7.03 5.44
CA ALA A 281 11.35 7.02 6.64
C ALA A 281 11.72 8.41 7.16
N ASP A 282 11.34 9.47 6.43
CA ASP A 282 11.75 10.83 6.77
C ASP A 282 13.28 10.97 6.87
N SER A 283 14.00 10.18 6.06
CA SER A 283 15.46 10.21 5.97
C SER A 283 15.86 11.52 5.32
N HIS A 284 16.74 12.30 5.94
CA HIS A 284 17.41 13.39 5.22
C HIS A 284 18.24 12.80 4.07
N LEU A 285 18.01 13.31 2.86
CA LEU A 285 18.66 12.84 1.64
C LEU A 285 19.68 13.88 1.15
N GLY A 286 19.30 15.16 1.14
CA GLY A 286 20.13 16.25 0.66
C GLY A 286 19.27 17.45 0.27
N HIS A 287 19.56 18.07 -0.87
CA HIS A 287 18.91 19.30 -1.31
C HIS A 287 18.59 19.27 -2.80
N VAL A 288 17.59 20.06 -3.21
CA VAL A 288 17.27 20.29 -4.62
C VAL A 288 17.57 21.74 -5.01
N PHE A 289 18.15 21.91 -6.19
CA PHE A 289 18.56 23.19 -6.77
C PHE A 289 17.96 23.34 -8.18
N ASP A 290 17.89 24.58 -8.66
CA ASP A 290 17.41 24.98 -9.99
C ASP A 290 18.55 25.19 -11.02
N ASP A 291 19.73 24.67 -10.72
CA ASP A 291 20.95 24.70 -11.54
C ASP A 291 21.21 23.39 -12.30
N GLY A 292 20.16 22.58 -12.49
CA GLY A 292 20.24 21.31 -13.21
C GLY A 292 20.29 21.47 -14.73
N LEU A 293 20.46 20.34 -15.42
CA LEU A 293 20.44 20.30 -16.89
C LEU A 293 19.06 20.69 -17.42
N ALA A 294 19.01 21.73 -18.26
CA ALA A 294 17.76 22.29 -18.77
C ALA A 294 16.96 21.26 -19.56
N GLU A 295 17.64 20.42 -20.34
CA GLU A 295 17.04 19.34 -21.13
C GLU A 295 16.40 18.23 -20.28
N LEU A 296 16.76 18.13 -18.99
CA LEU A 296 16.19 17.18 -18.04
C LEU A 296 15.17 17.83 -17.08
N GLY A 297 14.82 19.10 -17.30
CA GLY A 297 13.86 19.85 -16.50
C GLY A 297 14.46 20.89 -15.55
N GLY A 298 15.78 21.10 -15.57
CA GLY A 298 16.46 22.19 -14.87
C GLY A 298 16.64 22.00 -13.37
N LEU A 299 16.15 20.89 -12.79
CA LEU A 299 16.34 20.58 -11.37
C LEU A 299 17.56 19.68 -11.15
N ARG A 300 18.25 19.89 -10.04
CA ARG A 300 19.33 19.05 -9.56
C ARG A 300 19.08 18.60 -8.13
N TYR A 301 18.75 17.33 -7.97
CA TYR A 301 18.64 16.66 -6.68
C TYR A 301 20.03 16.19 -6.27
N CYS A 302 20.67 16.94 -5.38
CA CYS A 302 22.01 16.67 -4.85
C CYS A 302 21.88 15.82 -3.58
N ILE A 303 22.12 14.52 -3.69
CA ILE A 303 21.76 13.54 -2.67
C ILE A 303 23.01 12.90 -2.08
N ASN A 304 23.07 12.79 -0.76
CA ASN A 304 24.10 12.03 -0.06
C ASN A 304 24.00 10.55 -0.42
N GLY A 305 25.06 9.95 -0.96
CA GLY A 305 25.09 8.53 -1.24
C GLY A 305 24.96 7.67 0.00
N ALA A 306 25.42 8.15 1.17
CA ALA A 306 25.21 7.49 2.47
C ALA A 306 23.73 7.33 2.88
N SER A 307 22.81 8.04 2.23
CA SER A 307 21.36 7.91 2.42
C SER A 307 20.71 6.91 1.45
N LEU A 308 21.47 6.40 0.48
CA LEU A 308 20.99 5.56 -0.61
C LEU A 308 21.53 4.14 -0.51
N LEU A 309 20.83 3.21 -1.14
CA LEU A 309 21.32 1.89 -1.51
C LEU A 309 21.02 1.66 -2.99
N PHE A 310 22.03 1.30 -3.76
CA PHE A 310 21.85 1.01 -5.19
C PHE A 310 21.44 -0.45 -5.42
N ILE A 311 20.38 -0.67 -6.20
CA ILE A 311 19.89 -1.97 -6.63
C ILE A 311 20.08 -2.10 -8.15
N PRO A 312 21.04 -2.93 -8.61
CA PRO A 312 21.28 -3.14 -10.04
C PRO A 312 20.07 -3.73 -10.75
N LEU A 313 19.85 -3.35 -12.02
CA LEU A 313 18.71 -3.81 -12.84
C LEU A 313 18.59 -5.35 -12.85
N GLU A 314 19.70 -6.05 -12.97
CA GLU A 314 19.79 -7.51 -12.98
C GLU A 314 19.38 -8.18 -11.66
N LYS A 315 19.36 -7.44 -10.54
CA LYS A 315 18.94 -7.93 -9.22
C LYS A 315 17.57 -7.41 -8.79
N MET A 316 16.94 -6.54 -9.59
CA MET A 316 15.67 -5.92 -9.20
C MET A 316 14.57 -6.97 -9.00
N ASP A 317 14.49 -7.98 -9.86
CA ASP A 317 13.46 -9.04 -9.73
C ASP A 317 13.67 -9.89 -8.47
N GLU A 318 14.90 -10.37 -8.23
CA GLU A 318 15.27 -11.15 -7.04
C GLU A 318 14.99 -10.40 -5.74
N LEU A 319 15.24 -9.09 -5.72
CA LEU A 319 15.06 -8.23 -4.56
C LEU A 319 13.64 -7.63 -4.47
N GLY A 320 12.72 -8.08 -5.33
CA GLY A 320 11.29 -7.74 -5.30
C GLY A 320 10.92 -6.40 -5.96
N TYR A 321 11.82 -5.73 -6.67
CA TYR A 321 11.63 -4.43 -7.33
C TYR A 321 11.19 -4.52 -8.81
N SER A 322 10.62 -5.64 -9.24
CA SER A 322 10.15 -5.84 -10.63
C SER A 322 9.26 -4.70 -11.14
N ASP A 323 8.34 -4.21 -10.32
CA ASP A 323 7.39 -3.14 -10.68
C ASP A 323 8.07 -1.80 -11.05
N PHE A 324 9.34 -1.63 -10.66
CA PHE A 324 10.12 -0.42 -10.90
C PHE A 324 11.05 -0.53 -12.11
N LYS A 325 11.17 -1.70 -12.77
CA LYS A 325 12.06 -1.88 -13.94
C LYS A 325 11.68 -0.95 -15.10
N LYS A 326 10.39 -0.65 -15.27
CA LYS A 326 9.87 0.33 -16.23
C LYS A 326 10.48 1.74 -16.13
N PHE A 327 11.04 2.10 -14.96
CA PHE A 327 11.71 3.38 -14.77
C PHE A 327 13.19 3.35 -15.16
N VAL A 328 13.75 2.17 -15.45
CA VAL A 328 15.17 1.92 -15.73
C VAL A 328 15.38 1.42 -17.17
N GLU A 329 14.44 0.62 -17.69
CA GLU A 329 14.48 0.00 -19.04
C GLU A 329 14.17 0.98 -20.15
#